data_AF-A0A1D8P5W7-F1
#
_entry.id   AF-A0A1D8P5W7-F1
#
_cell.length_a   1.000
_cell.length_b   1.000
_cell.length_c   1.000
_cell.angle_alpha   90.00
_cell.angle_beta   90.00
_cell.angle_gamma   90.00
#
_symmetry.space_group_name_H-M   'P 1'
#
loop_
_entity.id
_entity.type
_entity.pdbx_description
1 polymer ?
#
loop_
_entity_poly.entity_id
_entity_poly.type
_entity_poly.pdbx_seq_one_letter_code
_entity_poly.pdbx_strand_id
1 'polypeptide(L)'
;MNYEFTIVVPVYNEEDNLDRVEKELSEYTKVATKKTKILFVNDGSKDQSQSIIERICLENENFNFISFQKNKGLSAAISAGFKNTDTELVGYIDSDLQTDPKDFNLLLEHIEEFDLVTGVRANRKDSFVKNMSSTIANGIRRTFTHDGMDDTGCPLKVIKTEYAKNIPMFKGLHRFLPAMILLQEGKIKQIPVKHFPRIAGEAKYGLWNRLLGPLMDCFAYLWMKKKYINYKIEKRG
;
A
#
# COMPACT_ATOMS: atom_id res chain seq x y z
N MET A 1 -0.07 12.50 22.43
CA MET A 1 -0.99 12.93 21.36
C MET A 1 -1.64 11.70 20.76
N ASN A 2 -2.96 11.67 20.54
CA ASN A 2 -3.61 10.46 20.00
C ASN A 2 -3.69 10.58 18.46
N TYR A 3 -2.89 9.79 17.74
CA TYR A 3 -2.95 9.72 16.27
C TYR A 3 -4.12 8.81 15.85
N GLU A 4 -4.76 9.11 14.73
CA GLU A 4 -5.89 8.35 14.19
C GLU A 4 -5.53 7.58 12.91
N PHE A 5 -4.50 8.06 12.19
CA PHE A 5 -4.09 7.51 10.90
C PHE A 5 -2.56 7.35 10.82
N THR A 6 -2.09 6.18 10.37
CA THR A 6 -0.67 5.94 10.09
C THR A 6 -0.48 5.65 8.62
N ILE A 7 0.32 6.43 7.91
CA ILE A 7 0.68 6.16 6.51
C ILE A 7 1.97 5.33 6.49
N VAL A 8 1.88 4.12 5.95
CA VAL A 8 3.03 3.25 5.69
C VAL A 8 3.67 3.63 4.36
N VAL A 9 4.97 3.90 4.38
CA VAL A 9 5.78 4.23 3.21
C VAL A 9 6.93 3.22 3.08
N PRO A 10 6.80 2.19 2.23
CA PRO A 10 7.89 1.26 1.94
C PRO A 10 9.02 1.95 1.18
N VAL A 11 10.27 1.67 1.55
CA VAL A 11 11.46 2.29 0.95
C VAL A 11 12.48 1.20 0.60
N TYR A 12 13.01 1.22 -0.63
CA TYR A 12 14.14 0.38 -1.02
C TYR A 12 15.02 1.05 -2.09
N ASN A 13 16.18 1.53 -1.69
CA ASN A 13 17.13 2.28 -2.53
C ASN A 13 16.49 3.49 -3.22
N GLU A 14 15.99 4.44 -2.43
CA GLU A 14 15.22 5.60 -2.89
C GLU A 14 15.80 6.91 -2.34
N GLU A 15 17.12 6.97 -2.10
CA GLU A 15 17.80 8.15 -1.51
C GLU A 15 17.46 9.46 -2.24
N ASP A 16 17.37 9.43 -3.56
CA ASP A 16 17.04 10.60 -4.41
C ASP A 16 15.61 11.13 -4.22
N ASN A 17 14.68 10.30 -3.71
CA ASN A 17 13.27 10.65 -3.58
C ASN A 17 12.90 11.06 -2.15
N LEU A 18 13.70 10.70 -1.14
CA LEU A 18 13.30 10.82 0.27
C LEU A 18 13.08 12.26 0.74
N ASP A 19 13.88 13.23 0.29
CA ASP A 19 13.68 14.64 0.67
C ASP A 19 12.37 15.20 0.10
N ARG A 20 11.99 14.77 -1.11
CA ARG A 20 10.69 15.11 -1.70
C ARG A 20 9.55 14.43 -0.93
N VAL A 21 9.73 13.17 -0.54
CA VAL A 21 8.75 12.42 0.27
C VAL A 21 8.53 13.08 1.62
N GLU A 22 9.60 13.46 2.31
CA GLU A 22 9.56 14.23 3.55
C GLU A 22 8.73 15.50 3.36
N LYS A 23 9.06 16.33 2.37
CA LYS A 23 8.36 17.59 2.12
C LYS A 23 6.86 17.39 1.90
N GLU A 24 6.47 16.53 0.97
CA GLU A 24 5.06 16.35 0.58
C GLU A 24 4.23 15.72 1.71
N LEU A 25 4.79 14.77 2.47
CA LEU A 25 4.11 14.19 3.62
C LEU A 25 4.04 15.17 4.80
N SER A 26 5.08 15.96 5.04
CA SER A 26 5.06 17.02 6.05
C SER A 26 4.05 18.12 5.72
N GLU A 27 3.87 18.45 4.44
CA GLU A 27 2.79 19.35 4.00
C GLU A 27 1.42 18.71 4.19
N TYR A 28 1.26 17.42 3.84
CA TYR A 28 0.00 16.70 4.02
C TYR A 28 -0.42 16.62 5.49
N THR A 29 0.50 16.31 6.41
CA THR A 29 0.15 16.18 7.85
C THR A 29 -0.45 17.47 8.43
N LYS A 30 -0.17 18.65 7.84
CA LYS A 30 -0.77 19.94 8.23
C LYS A 30 -2.20 20.12 7.76
N VAL A 31 -2.60 19.42 6.69
CA VAL A 31 -3.92 19.54 6.04
C VAL A 31 -4.73 18.24 6.09
N ALA A 32 -4.24 17.22 6.77
CA ALA A 32 -4.90 15.93 6.90
C ALA A 32 -6.20 16.06 7.71
N THR A 33 -7.28 15.44 7.23
CA THR A 33 -8.58 15.44 7.93
C THR A 33 -8.59 14.60 9.20
N LYS A 34 -7.61 13.71 9.36
CA LYS A 34 -7.36 12.87 10.54
C LYS A 34 -5.95 13.10 11.05
N LYS A 35 -5.74 13.09 12.37
CA LYS A 35 -4.38 13.32 12.91
C LYS A 35 -3.45 12.18 12.49
N THR A 36 -2.47 12.51 11.65
CA THR A 36 -1.69 11.52 10.90
C THR A 36 -0.25 11.44 11.36
N LYS A 37 0.29 10.22 11.43
CA LYS A 37 1.73 9.96 11.49
C LYS A 37 2.20 9.15 10.30
N ILE A 38 3.49 9.21 10.02
CA ILE A 38 4.15 8.53 8.92
C ILE A 38 5.04 7.42 9.48
N LEU A 39 5.00 6.24 8.86
CA LEU A 39 5.84 5.11 9.17
C LEU A 39 6.62 4.70 7.92
N PHE A 40 7.90 5.06 7.87
CA PHE A 40 8.81 4.51 6.88
C PHE A 40 9.12 3.05 7.19
N VAL A 41 9.10 2.20 6.17
CA VAL A 41 9.54 0.82 6.29
C VAL A 41 10.68 0.58 5.29
N ASN A 42 11.91 0.71 5.76
CA ASN A 42 13.09 0.46 4.95
C ASN A 42 13.28 -1.06 4.75
N ASP A 43 13.10 -1.52 3.52
CA ASP A 43 13.23 -2.91 3.09
C ASP A 43 14.70 -3.29 2.82
N GLY A 44 15.58 -2.96 3.77
CA GLY A 44 17.01 -3.29 3.74
C GLY A 44 17.76 -2.65 2.57
N SER A 45 17.58 -1.34 2.39
CA SER A 45 18.32 -0.53 1.41
C SER A 45 19.84 -0.64 1.58
N LYS A 46 20.57 -0.47 0.48
CA LYS A 46 22.05 -0.52 0.42
C LYS A 46 22.70 0.83 0.12
N ASP A 47 21.89 1.83 -0.16
CA ASP A 47 22.27 3.22 -0.38
C ASP A 47 22.08 4.05 0.92
N GLN A 48 22.08 5.37 0.82
CA GLN A 48 21.95 6.27 1.97
C GLN A 48 20.51 6.43 2.47
N SER A 49 19.54 5.65 1.95
CA SER A 49 18.13 5.76 2.33
C SER A 49 17.93 5.63 3.85
N GLN A 50 18.65 4.72 4.52
CA GLN A 50 18.50 4.52 5.97
C GLN A 50 18.89 5.78 6.76
N SER A 51 20.05 6.37 6.46
CA SER A 51 20.52 7.55 7.17
C SER A 51 19.63 8.77 6.93
N ILE A 52 19.07 8.90 5.72
CA ILE A 52 18.12 9.96 5.41
C ILE A 52 16.81 9.76 6.18
N ILE A 53 16.27 8.54 6.23
CA ILE A 53 15.07 8.22 7.04
C ILE A 53 15.28 8.56 8.52
N GLU A 54 16.44 8.21 9.09
CA GLU A 54 16.77 8.52 10.48
C GLU A 54 16.81 10.04 10.71
N ARG A 55 17.45 10.80 9.82
CA ARG A 55 17.43 12.27 9.85
C ARG A 55 16.00 12.81 9.86
N ILE A 56 15.17 12.38 8.91
CA ILE A 56 13.78 12.84 8.79
C ILE A 56 13.00 12.58 10.08
N CYS A 57 13.15 11.40 10.69
CA CYS A 57 12.42 11.04 11.90
C CYS A 57 12.94 11.77 13.15
N LEU A 58 14.23 12.15 13.17
CA LEU A 58 14.78 12.99 14.24
C LEU A 58 14.27 14.44 14.15
N GLU A 59 14.07 14.95 12.94
CA GLU A 59 13.65 16.33 12.67
C GLU A 59 12.12 16.51 12.73
N ASN A 60 11.33 15.43 12.65
CA ASN A 60 9.87 15.49 12.57
C ASN A 60 9.19 14.50 13.53
N GLU A 61 8.47 14.99 14.55
CA GLU A 61 7.78 14.16 15.56
C GLU A 61 6.66 13.25 15.02
N ASN A 62 6.11 13.58 13.84
CA ASN A 62 5.07 12.79 13.19
C ASN A 62 5.65 11.60 12.40
N PHE A 63 6.98 11.46 12.29
CA PHE A 63 7.63 10.47 11.46
C PHE A 63 8.33 9.42 12.32
N ASN A 64 8.14 8.16 11.94
CA ASN A 64 8.78 7.01 12.56
C ASN A 64 9.27 6.05 11.48
N PHE A 65 10.12 5.10 11.87
CA PHE A 65 10.64 4.11 10.93
C PHE A 65 10.79 2.71 11.52
N ILE A 66 10.79 1.73 10.62
CA ILE A 66 11.24 0.36 10.84
C ILE A 66 12.27 0.05 9.75
N SER A 67 13.35 -0.63 10.10
CA SER A 67 14.39 -1.01 9.15
C SER A 67 14.64 -2.51 9.18
N PHE A 68 14.64 -3.13 7.99
CA PHE A 68 14.97 -4.54 7.84
C PHE A 68 16.48 -4.74 7.67
N GLN A 69 16.99 -5.82 8.26
CA GLN A 69 18.40 -6.23 8.09
C GLN A 69 18.77 -6.55 6.64
N LYS A 70 17.81 -6.98 5.82
CA LYS A 70 18.00 -7.31 4.39
C LYS A 70 16.69 -7.22 3.64
N ASN A 71 16.79 -7.00 2.33
CA ASN A 71 15.63 -6.94 1.45
C ASN A 71 14.76 -8.21 1.50
N LYS A 72 13.45 -8.01 1.65
CA LYS A 72 12.39 -9.02 1.71
C LYS A 72 11.25 -8.76 0.72
N GLY A 73 11.23 -7.59 0.09
CA GLY A 73 10.29 -7.18 -0.94
C GLY A 73 9.11 -6.39 -0.39
N LEU A 74 8.44 -5.64 -1.28
CA LEU A 74 7.34 -4.72 -0.95
C LEU A 74 6.24 -5.31 -0.04
N SER A 75 5.80 -6.55 -0.29
CA SER A 75 4.76 -7.17 0.54
C SER A 75 5.22 -7.40 1.99
N ALA A 76 6.51 -7.63 2.22
CA ALA A 76 7.06 -7.75 3.56
C ALA A 76 7.09 -6.39 4.27
N ALA A 77 7.48 -5.32 3.55
CA ALA A 77 7.45 -3.97 4.09
C ALA A 77 6.03 -3.52 4.47
N ILE A 78 5.05 -3.74 3.59
CA ILE A 78 3.63 -3.46 3.88
C ILE A 78 3.14 -4.28 5.08
N SER A 79 3.47 -5.58 5.13
CA SER A 79 3.10 -6.46 6.25
C SER A 79 3.67 -5.97 7.59
N ALA A 80 4.94 -5.55 7.61
CA ALA A 80 5.54 -4.99 8.81
C ALA A 80 4.89 -3.66 9.20
N GLY A 81 4.58 -2.78 8.24
CA GLY A 81 3.86 -1.54 8.48
C GLY A 81 2.49 -1.78 9.13
N PHE A 82 1.69 -2.69 8.57
CA PHE A 82 0.37 -3.04 9.13
C PHE A 82 0.46 -3.59 10.55
N LYS A 83 1.42 -4.48 10.81
CA LYS A 83 1.62 -5.08 12.14
C LYS A 83 2.06 -4.07 13.20
N ASN A 84 2.86 -3.07 12.81
CA ASN A 84 3.40 -2.06 13.72
C ASN A 84 2.61 -0.75 13.72
N THR A 85 1.44 -0.72 13.08
CA THR A 85 0.50 0.40 13.18
C THR A 85 -0.36 0.23 14.43
N ASP A 86 -0.51 1.29 15.22
CA ASP A 86 -1.31 1.37 16.46
C ASP A 86 -2.56 2.26 16.31
N THR A 87 -2.67 3.00 15.21
CA THR A 87 -3.80 3.87 14.90
C THR A 87 -5.00 3.08 14.38
N GLU A 88 -6.20 3.65 14.45
CA GLU A 88 -7.44 3.04 13.96
C GLU A 88 -7.38 2.77 12.45
N LEU A 89 -6.77 3.69 11.70
CA LEU A 89 -6.64 3.61 10.24
C LEU A 89 -5.18 3.45 9.84
N VAL A 90 -4.94 2.67 8.79
CA VAL A 90 -3.63 2.52 8.15
C VAL A 90 -3.71 2.86 6.67
N GLY A 91 -2.78 3.71 6.24
CA GLY A 91 -2.59 4.15 4.88
C GLY A 91 -1.41 3.44 4.25
N TYR A 92 -1.40 3.38 2.92
CA TYR A 92 -0.23 2.95 2.16
C TYR A 92 -0.04 3.91 0.98
N ILE A 93 1.21 4.27 0.71
CA ILE A 93 1.66 5.02 -0.45
C ILE A 93 3.09 4.60 -0.83
N ASP A 94 3.43 4.63 -2.11
CA ASP A 94 4.79 4.39 -2.59
C ASP A 94 5.68 5.61 -2.40
N SER A 95 6.98 5.39 -2.15
CA SER A 95 7.97 6.45 -1.95
C SER A 95 8.35 7.24 -3.21
N ASP A 96 7.86 6.86 -4.40
CA ASP A 96 8.11 7.61 -5.64
C ASP A 96 7.11 8.76 -5.88
N LEU A 97 6.07 8.85 -5.03
CA LEU A 97 5.01 9.87 -5.09
C LEU A 97 4.40 10.03 -6.49
N GLN A 98 4.14 8.90 -7.14
CA GLN A 98 3.27 8.87 -8.33
C GLN A 98 1.80 9.15 -8.02
N THR A 99 1.43 9.23 -6.75
CA THR A 99 0.12 9.64 -6.23
C THR A 99 0.31 10.80 -5.26
N ASP A 100 -0.68 11.70 -5.18
CA ASP A 100 -0.67 12.84 -4.26
C ASP A 100 -1.04 12.39 -2.84
N PRO A 101 -0.23 12.64 -1.80
CA PRO A 101 -0.64 12.40 -0.42
C PRO A 101 -1.95 13.09 -0.04
N LYS A 102 -2.28 14.26 -0.63
CA LYS A 102 -3.53 14.97 -0.36
C LYS A 102 -4.77 14.18 -0.78
N ASP A 103 -4.64 13.25 -1.72
CA ASP A 103 -5.74 12.38 -2.13
C ASP A 103 -6.13 11.38 -1.02
N PHE A 104 -5.33 11.21 0.05
CA PHE A 104 -5.78 10.47 1.24
C PHE A 104 -7.04 11.08 1.87
N ASN A 105 -7.19 12.41 1.84
CA ASN A 105 -8.40 13.07 2.37
C ASN A 105 -9.66 12.61 1.62
N LEU A 106 -9.57 12.42 0.29
CA LEU A 106 -10.68 11.91 -0.54
C LEU A 106 -11.04 10.46 -0.16
N LEU A 107 -10.04 9.64 0.17
CA LEU A 107 -10.28 8.26 0.61
C LEU A 107 -10.90 8.23 2.02
N LEU A 108 -10.43 9.11 2.92
CA LEU A 108 -10.89 9.20 4.30
C LEU A 108 -12.36 9.63 4.40
N GLU A 109 -12.89 10.40 3.44
CA GLU A 109 -14.32 10.74 3.38
C GLU A 109 -15.26 9.53 3.31
N HIS A 110 -14.75 8.37 2.89
CA HIS A 110 -15.55 7.16 2.73
C HIS A 110 -15.18 6.05 3.73
N ILE A 111 -14.14 6.22 4.55
CA ILE A 111 -13.63 5.12 5.38
C ILE A 111 -14.55 4.74 6.55
N GLU A 112 -15.54 5.58 6.89
CA GLU A 112 -16.52 5.23 7.93
C GLU A 112 -17.50 4.14 7.45
N GLU A 113 -17.89 4.18 6.16
CA GLU A 113 -18.83 3.24 5.55
C GLU A 113 -18.17 1.95 5.03
N PHE A 114 -16.85 1.99 4.80
CA PHE A 114 -16.08 0.93 4.15
C PHE A 114 -14.87 0.52 5.00
N ASP A 115 -14.37 -0.69 4.79
CA ASP A 115 -13.22 -1.22 5.55
C ASP A 115 -11.90 -1.07 4.80
N LEU A 116 -12.00 -0.85 3.47
CA LEU A 116 -10.92 -0.43 2.59
C LEU A 116 -11.43 0.56 1.55
N VAL A 117 -10.73 1.68 1.39
CA VAL A 117 -10.91 2.61 0.28
C VAL A 117 -9.59 2.68 -0.50
N THR A 118 -9.65 2.50 -1.82
CA THR A 118 -8.47 2.53 -2.69
C THR A 118 -8.61 3.59 -3.78
N GLY A 119 -7.49 4.18 -4.17
CA GLY A 119 -7.43 4.97 -5.39
C GLY A 119 -7.61 4.12 -6.65
N VAL A 120 -8.15 4.73 -7.71
CA VAL A 120 -7.97 4.31 -9.11
C VAL A 120 -7.33 5.46 -9.88
N ARG A 121 -6.23 5.16 -10.57
CA ARG A 121 -5.53 6.17 -11.37
C ARG A 121 -6.40 6.57 -12.56
N ALA A 122 -6.88 7.82 -12.56
CA ALA A 122 -7.56 8.38 -13.72
C ALA A 122 -6.55 8.74 -14.82
N ASN A 123 -6.93 8.62 -16.10
CA ASN A 123 -6.17 9.08 -17.28
C ASN A 123 -4.75 8.50 -17.44
N ARG A 124 -4.64 7.16 -17.45
CA ARG A 124 -3.37 6.46 -17.63
C ARG A 124 -2.82 6.60 -19.07
N LYS A 125 -1.85 7.50 -19.29
CA LYS A 125 -1.07 7.60 -20.55
C LYS A 125 0.14 6.65 -20.54
N ASP A 126 -0.07 5.36 -20.27
CA ASP A 126 0.99 4.34 -20.37
C ASP A 126 1.12 3.83 -21.81
N SER A 127 2.34 3.47 -22.23
CA SER A 127 2.63 2.96 -23.58
C SER A 127 1.89 1.65 -23.89
N PHE A 128 1.50 1.46 -25.16
CA PHE A 128 0.65 0.36 -25.65
C PHE A 128 1.06 -1.05 -25.15
N VAL A 129 2.37 -1.30 -25.00
CA VAL A 129 2.92 -2.60 -24.55
C VAL A 129 2.78 -2.80 -23.02
N LYS A 130 2.88 -1.75 -22.22
CA LYS A 130 2.57 -1.79 -20.78
C LYS A 130 1.07 -2.00 -20.52
N ASN A 131 0.22 -1.49 -21.41
CA ASN A 131 -1.24 -1.66 -21.29
C ASN A 131 -1.67 -3.11 -21.53
N MET A 132 -1.06 -3.85 -22.46
CA MET A 132 -1.48 -5.23 -22.75
C MET A 132 -1.16 -6.20 -21.59
N SER A 133 0.05 -6.15 -21.05
CA SER A 133 0.46 -7.02 -19.92
C SER A 133 -0.31 -6.72 -18.63
N SER A 134 -0.56 -5.43 -18.34
CA SER A 134 -1.38 -5.03 -17.18
C SER A 134 -2.85 -5.38 -17.37
N THR A 135 -3.40 -5.28 -18.58
CA THR A 135 -4.79 -5.68 -18.89
C THR A 135 -4.98 -7.18 -18.74
N ILE A 136 -4.03 -8.00 -19.20
CA ILE A 136 -4.06 -9.46 -19.04
C ILE A 136 -3.93 -9.84 -17.56
N ALA A 137 -2.96 -9.28 -16.83
CA ALA A 137 -2.80 -9.55 -15.41
C ALA A 137 -4.04 -9.12 -14.58
N ASN A 138 -4.63 -7.96 -14.90
CA ASN A 138 -5.86 -7.50 -14.27
C ASN A 138 -7.07 -8.35 -14.67
N GLY A 139 -7.15 -8.81 -15.92
CA GLY A 139 -8.19 -9.73 -16.39
C GLY A 139 -8.15 -11.07 -15.65
N ILE A 140 -6.97 -11.69 -15.58
CA ILE A 140 -6.71 -12.91 -14.83
C ILE A 140 -7.07 -12.70 -13.35
N ARG A 141 -6.59 -11.62 -12.72
CA ARG A 141 -6.91 -11.28 -11.33
C ARG A 141 -8.41 -11.14 -11.11
N ARG A 142 -9.12 -10.38 -11.95
CA ARG A 142 -10.56 -10.15 -11.83
C ARG A 142 -11.35 -11.46 -11.88
N THR A 143 -10.97 -12.36 -12.79
CA THR A 143 -11.57 -13.71 -12.88
C THR A 143 -11.35 -14.53 -11.61
N PHE A 144 -10.25 -14.34 -10.88
CA PHE A 144 -9.98 -15.10 -9.65
C PHE A 144 -10.56 -14.44 -8.39
N THR A 145 -10.53 -13.12 -8.33
CA THR A 145 -10.88 -12.36 -7.13
C THR A 145 -12.36 -12.01 -7.07
N HIS A 146 -12.98 -11.71 -8.22
CA HIS A 146 -14.34 -11.13 -8.29
C HIS A 146 -14.51 -9.92 -7.35
N ASP A 147 -13.44 -9.13 -7.19
CA ASP A 147 -13.37 -8.04 -6.21
C ASP A 147 -13.98 -6.72 -6.71
N GLY A 148 -14.42 -6.64 -7.97
CA GLY A 148 -15.00 -5.43 -8.56
C GLY A 148 -14.04 -4.24 -8.67
N MET A 149 -12.72 -4.45 -8.55
CA MET A 149 -11.72 -3.38 -8.58
C MET A 149 -11.09 -3.21 -9.97
N ASP A 150 -11.00 -1.97 -10.45
CA ASP A 150 -10.42 -1.65 -11.77
C ASP A 150 -8.89 -1.53 -11.70
N ASP A 151 -8.36 -0.97 -10.60
CA ASP A 151 -6.92 -0.80 -10.38
C ASP A 151 -6.51 -1.18 -8.95
N THR A 152 -6.12 -2.43 -8.74
CA THR A 152 -5.62 -2.87 -7.42
C THR A 152 -4.16 -2.49 -7.18
N GLY A 153 -3.43 -2.13 -8.24
CA GLY A 153 -2.03 -1.74 -8.19
C GLY A 153 -1.80 -0.26 -7.87
N CYS A 154 -2.86 0.53 -7.66
CA CYS A 154 -2.71 1.88 -7.12
C CYS A 154 -2.22 1.78 -5.66
N PRO A 155 -1.07 2.39 -5.30
CA PRO A 155 -0.52 2.25 -3.96
C PRO A 155 -1.34 3.04 -2.93
N LEU A 156 -2.09 4.06 -3.33
CA LEU A 156 -2.89 4.89 -2.43
C LEU A 156 -4.11 4.13 -1.89
N LYS A 157 -4.05 3.72 -0.62
CA LYS A 157 -5.09 2.96 0.07
C LYS A 157 -5.26 3.41 1.51
N VAL A 158 -6.48 3.40 2.01
CA VAL A 158 -6.82 3.54 3.44
C VAL A 158 -7.57 2.29 3.87
N ILE A 159 -7.12 1.65 4.95
CA ILE A 159 -7.68 0.40 5.49
C ILE A 159 -7.93 0.60 6.98
N LYS A 160 -9.02 0.04 7.50
CA LYS A 160 -9.15 -0.14 8.95
C LYS A 160 -8.04 -1.07 9.44
N THR A 161 -7.31 -0.66 10.47
CA THR A 161 -6.10 -1.36 10.94
C THR A 161 -6.40 -2.79 11.39
N GLU A 162 -7.58 -3.05 11.96
CA GLU A 162 -8.00 -4.40 12.35
C GLU A 162 -8.01 -5.37 11.16
N TYR A 163 -8.57 -4.95 10.03
CA TYR A 163 -8.63 -5.75 8.80
C TYR A 163 -7.24 -5.92 8.21
N ALA A 164 -6.42 -4.85 8.19
CA ALA A 164 -5.06 -4.89 7.66
C ALA A 164 -4.17 -5.89 8.42
N LYS A 165 -4.29 -5.95 9.75
CA LYS A 165 -3.51 -6.86 10.61
C LYS A 165 -3.91 -8.33 10.44
N ASN A 166 -5.17 -8.60 10.09
CA ASN A 166 -5.70 -9.94 9.90
C ASN A 166 -5.40 -10.53 8.51
N ILE A 167 -4.74 -9.79 7.62
CA ILE A 167 -4.35 -10.29 6.30
C ILE A 167 -3.15 -11.25 6.44
N PRO A 168 -3.27 -12.53 6.04
CA PRO A 168 -2.15 -13.48 5.96
C PRO A 168 -1.22 -13.14 4.79
N MET A 169 -0.36 -12.15 5.00
CA MET A 169 0.55 -11.63 3.96
C MET A 169 1.55 -12.68 3.44
N PHE A 170 1.64 -12.79 2.11
CA PHE A 170 2.72 -13.49 1.40
C PHE A 170 3.34 -12.59 0.31
N LYS A 171 4.49 -12.99 -0.25
CA LYS A 171 5.16 -12.24 -1.31
C LYS A 171 4.25 -12.08 -2.54
N GLY A 172 3.90 -10.85 -2.90
CA GLY A 172 2.99 -10.57 -4.03
C GLY A 172 1.55 -10.26 -3.62
N LEU A 173 1.14 -10.57 -2.38
CA LEU A 173 -0.23 -10.40 -1.91
C LEU A 173 -0.72 -8.93 -1.91
N HIS A 174 0.19 -7.94 -1.89
CA HIS A 174 -0.15 -6.51 -1.98
C HIS A 174 -1.10 -6.15 -3.15
N ARG A 175 -1.11 -6.94 -4.23
CA ARG A 175 -2.02 -6.75 -5.39
C ARG A 175 -3.45 -7.25 -5.17
N PHE A 176 -3.65 -8.02 -4.10
CA PHE A 176 -4.89 -8.70 -3.74
C PHE A 176 -5.50 -8.16 -2.45
N LEU A 177 -4.99 -7.03 -1.91
CA LEU A 177 -5.51 -6.45 -0.67
C LEU A 177 -7.04 -6.27 -0.68
N PRO A 178 -7.70 -5.76 -1.74
CA PRO A 178 -9.17 -5.66 -1.76
C PRO A 178 -9.87 -7.02 -1.64
N ALA A 179 -9.36 -8.03 -2.36
CA ALA A 179 -9.88 -9.38 -2.27
C ALA A 179 -9.73 -9.96 -0.85
N MET A 180 -8.64 -9.63 -0.15
CA MET A 180 -8.42 -10.06 1.25
C MET A 180 -9.37 -9.40 2.24
N ILE A 181 -9.81 -8.17 1.98
CA ILE A 181 -10.84 -7.49 2.79
C ILE A 181 -12.20 -8.15 2.57
N LEU A 182 -12.54 -8.49 1.33
CA LEU A 182 -13.78 -9.22 1.01
C LEU A 182 -13.81 -10.62 1.66
N LEU A 183 -12.68 -11.33 1.73
CA LEU A 183 -12.60 -12.62 2.45
C LEU A 183 -12.85 -12.50 3.96
N GLN A 184 -12.66 -11.31 4.52
CA GLN A 184 -12.97 -10.98 5.90
C GLN A 184 -14.41 -10.47 6.08
N GLU A 185 -15.27 -10.57 5.06
CA GLU A 185 -16.62 -9.98 5.03
C GLU A 185 -16.63 -8.44 5.13
N GLY A 186 -15.51 -7.80 4.82
CA GLY A 186 -15.40 -6.34 4.80
C GLY A 186 -15.96 -5.71 3.52
N LYS A 187 -16.24 -4.42 3.58
CA LYS A 187 -16.71 -3.59 2.46
C LYS A 187 -15.55 -2.82 1.84
N ILE A 188 -15.56 -2.70 0.52
CA ILE A 188 -14.50 -2.00 -0.22
C ILE A 188 -15.07 -0.94 -1.17
N LYS A 189 -14.33 0.14 -1.39
CA LYS A 189 -14.68 1.20 -2.36
C LYS A 189 -13.45 1.68 -3.14
N GLN A 190 -13.66 2.07 -4.39
CA GLN A 190 -12.63 2.64 -5.24
C GLN A 190 -12.98 4.08 -5.63
N ILE A 191 -12.01 4.99 -5.54
CA ILE A 191 -12.17 6.43 -5.77
C ILE A 191 -11.16 6.91 -6.80
N PRO A 192 -11.55 7.70 -7.81
CA PRO A 192 -10.60 8.31 -8.75
C PRO A 192 -9.60 9.22 -8.05
N VAL A 193 -8.31 9.04 -8.34
CA VAL A 193 -7.21 9.83 -7.76
C VAL A 193 -6.23 10.30 -8.83
N LYS A 194 -5.46 11.34 -8.50
CA LYS A 194 -4.45 11.91 -9.41
C LYS A 194 -3.28 10.94 -9.58
N HIS A 195 -2.70 10.93 -10.78
CA HIS A 195 -1.52 10.15 -11.08
C HIS A 195 -0.46 10.99 -11.79
N PHE A 196 0.75 11.00 -11.23
CA PHE A 196 1.90 11.70 -11.77
C PHE A 196 2.89 10.72 -12.41
N PRO A 197 3.60 11.14 -13.48
CA PRO A 197 4.68 10.34 -14.05
C PRO A 197 5.83 10.17 -13.05
N ARG A 198 6.59 9.09 -13.18
CA ARG A 198 7.81 8.88 -12.37
C ARG A 198 8.84 9.95 -12.70
N ILE A 199 9.43 10.57 -11.67
CA ILE A 199 10.46 11.61 -11.84
C ILE A 199 11.87 11.01 -11.83
N ALA A 200 12.13 9.96 -11.02
CA ALA A 200 13.45 9.33 -10.87
C ALA A 200 13.38 7.79 -10.77
N GLY A 201 14.49 7.11 -11.13
CA GLY A 201 14.68 5.66 -10.98
C GLY A 201 14.40 4.81 -12.22
N GLU A 202 15.30 3.87 -12.54
CA GLU A 202 15.13 2.91 -13.64
C GLU A 202 14.11 1.81 -13.32
N ALA A 203 13.26 1.48 -14.29
CA ALA A 203 12.29 0.39 -14.15
C ALA A 203 12.95 -0.99 -14.35
N LYS A 204 13.41 -1.63 -13.26
CA LYS A 204 14.18 -2.89 -13.28
C LYS A 204 13.37 -4.20 -13.50
N TYR A 205 12.38 -4.26 -14.39
CA TYR A 205 11.55 -5.47 -14.55
C TYR A 205 11.44 -6.01 -15.99
N GLY A 206 11.90 -7.25 -16.20
CA GLY A 206 11.77 -8.02 -17.46
C GLY A 206 10.41 -8.70 -17.66
N LEU A 207 10.07 -9.05 -18.90
CA LEU A 207 8.74 -9.52 -19.34
C LEU A 207 8.31 -10.88 -18.72
N TRP A 208 9.24 -11.83 -18.55
CA TRP A 208 8.92 -13.18 -18.06
C TRP A 208 8.60 -13.24 -16.56
N ASN A 209 9.31 -12.43 -15.76
CA ASN A 209 9.01 -12.23 -14.33
C ASN A 209 7.65 -11.53 -14.11
N ARG A 210 7.08 -10.89 -15.14
CA ARG A 210 5.78 -10.20 -15.08
C ARG A 210 4.58 -11.13 -15.32
N LEU A 211 4.78 -12.36 -15.80
CA LEU A 211 3.68 -13.29 -16.10
C LEU A 211 3.58 -14.45 -15.10
N LEU A 212 4.69 -15.14 -14.82
CA LEU A 212 4.67 -16.33 -13.95
C LEU A 212 4.42 -16.01 -12.48
N GLY A 213 5.00 -14.92 -11.97
CA GLY A 213 4.80 -14.48 -10.58
C GLY A 213 3.32 -14.20 -10.27
N PRO A 214 2.64 -13.30 -11.01
CA PRO A 214 1.22 -13.02 -10.80
C PRO A 214 0.31 -14.24 -10.94
N LEU A 215 0.63 -15.18 -11.83
CA LEU A 215 -0.12 -16.44 -11.95
C LEU A 215 0.02 -17.33 -10.71
N MET A 216 1.23 -17.51 -10.21
CA MET A 216 1.46 -18.24 -8.94
C MET A 216 0.76 -17.56 -7.76
N ASP A 217 0.82 -16.23 -7.69
CA ASP A 217 0.13 -15.45 -6.65
C ASP A 217 -1.39 -15.68 -6.69
N CYS A 218 -1.98 -15.83 -7.89
CA CYS A 218 -3.41 -16.16 -8.05
C CYS A 218 -3.75 -17.56 -7.50
N PHE A 219 -2.91 -18.57 -7.76
CA PHE A 219 -3.11 -19.91 -7.19
C PHE A 219 -2.98 -19.91 -5.67
N ALA A 220 -1.99 -19.19 -5.13
CA ALA A 220 -1.84 -19.01 -3.69
C ALA A 220 -3.09 -18.36 -3.08
N TYR A 221 -3.61 -17.30 -3.72
CA TYR A 221 -4.84 -16.65 -3.31
C TYR A 221 -6.05 -17.61 -3.36
N LEU A 222 -6.23 -18.39 -4.43
CA LEU A 222 -7.35 -19.33 -4.53
C LEU A 222 -7.31 -20.42 -3.45
N TRP A 223 -6.12 -20.99 -3.23
CA TRP A 223 -5.92 -21.97 -2.17
C TRP A 223 -6.25 -21.36 -0.81
N MET A 224 -5.77 -20.14 -0.57
CA MET A 224 -6.00 -19.42 0.68
C MET A 224 -7.47 -19.06 0.87
N LYS A 225 -8.17 -18.58 -0.17
CA LYS A 225 -9.62 -18.32 -0.15
C LYS A 225 -10.40 -19.55 0.32
N LYS A 226 -10.04 -20.75 -0.15
CA LYS A 226 -10.70 -22.01 0.25
C LYS A 226 -10.40 -22.40 1.70
N LYS A 227 -9.30 -21.92 2.27
CA LYS A 227 -8.80 -22.27 3.61
C LYS A 227 -8.86 -21.11 4.59
N TYR A 228 -9.44 -19.98 4.20
CA TYR A 228 -9.48 -18.78 5.02
C TYR A 228 -10.38 -19.00 6.22
N ILE A 229 -9.91 -18.59 7.39
CA ILE A 229 -10.63 -18.72 8.65
C ILE A 229 -11.12 -17.33 9.02
N ASN A 230 -12.44 -17.16 9.07
CA ASN A 230 -13.07 -15.96 9.59
C ASN A 230 -13.83 -16.32 10.88
N TYR A 231 -13.73 -15.49 11.90
CA TYR A 231 -14.40 -15.69 13.18
C TYR A 231 -14.73 -14.33 13.81
N LYS A 232 -15.77 -14.31 14.63
CA LYS A 232 -16.17 -13.13 15.42
C LYS A 232 -16.17 -13.54 16.89
N ILE A 233 -15.45 -12.79 17.71
CA ILE A 233 -15.41 -13.01 19.15
C ILE A 233 -16.66 -12.34 19.74
N GLU A 234 -17.60 -13.12 20.26
CA GLU A 234 -18.82 -12.59 20.86
C GLU A 234 -18.56 -11.92 22.22
N LYS A 235 -17.67 -12.51 23.04
CA LYS A 235 -17.35 -12.03 24.39
C LYS A 235 -15.86 -12.20 24.68
N ARG A 236 -15.26 -11.21 25.34
CA ARG A 236 -13.87 -11.23 25.83
C ARG A 236 -13.89 -10.87 27.31
N GLY A 237 -13.29 -11.72 28.14
CA GLY A 237 -13.06 -11.48 29.57
C GLY A 237 -11.75 -10.75 29.83
#